data_AF-K2F9F2-F1
#
_entry.id   AF-K2F9F2-F1
#
_cell.length_a   1.000
_cell.length_b   1.000
_cell.length_c   1.000
_cell.angle_alpha   90.00
_cell.angle_beta   90.00
_cell.angle_gamma   90.00
#
_symmetry.space_group_name_H-M   'P 1'
#
loop_
_entity.id
_entity.type
_entity.pdbx_description
1 polymer ?
#
loop_
_entity_poly.entity_id
_entity_poly.type
_entity_poly.pdbx_seq_one_letter_code
_entity_poly.pdbx_strand_id
1 'polypeptide(L)'
;MNSLRKYRPLAFFLSAWMAVTPLNGIAEDIDIFVGTTAGGSSGNPNVLIVLDNTSNWARQSQQWPGGEQQGQSEADAIKTVIATLDDRINVGLMEFVTSGNANNNGGFVRYAIRPMNASNKSTLSTTLTTIYNDINSPDEKRNSNTPYGNLTADIYNYFAGANQSQGGAGTLASIADPAGYTSNYGTFKSPLSCATDCAKNFVIFISNPNASGPASDDTTNTAALLAAGGNATQLGLPNFSSTTTLQPTSLGNTYQCYGSLGACNTALATSSSVDYSALGCSAYSGGCACNTS
;
A
#
# COMPACT_ATOMS: atom_id res chain seq x y z
N MET A 1 -40.26 -26.49 -40.82
CA MET A 1 -39.32 -25.36 -40.66
C MET A 1 -40.06 -24.07 -40.26
N ASN A 2 -40.60 -23.94 -39.03
CA ASN A 2 -41.28 -22.69 -38.62
C ASN A 2 -41.31 -22.38 -37.10
N SER A 3 -40.50 -23.04 -36.26
CA SER A 3 -40.50 -22.78 -34.80
C SER A 3 -39.39 -21.85 -34.30
N LEU A 4 -38.35 -21.55 -35.09
CA LEU A 4 -37.18 -20.79 -34.62
C LEU A 4 -37.31 -19.25 -34.68
N ARG A 5 -38.44 -18.72 -35.17
CA ARG A 5 -38.64 -17.25 -35.30
C ARG A 5 -39.23 -16.57 -34.06
N LYS A 6 -39.79 -17.32 -33.09
CA LYS A 6 -40.55 -16.74 -31.97
C LYS A 6 -39.74 -16.36 -30.72
N TYR A 7 -38.46 -16.71 -30.64
CA TYR A 7 -37.63 -16.48 -29.44
C TYR A 7 -36.52 -15.43 -29.60
N ARG A 8 -36.41 -14.79 -30.79
CA ARG A 8 -35.39 -13.76 -31.08
C ARG A 8 -35.49 -12.48 -30.23
N PRO A 9 -36.68 -11.96 -29.84
CA PRO A 9 -36.71 -10.76 -28.99
C PRO A 9 -36.32 -11.09 -27.54
N LEU A 10 -36.64 -12.29 -27.04
CA LEU A 10 -36.33 -12.68 -25.67
C LEU A 10 -34.82 -12.86 -25.42
N ALA A 11 -34.10 -13.40 -26.42
CA ALA A 11 -32.65 -13.54 -26.36
C ALA A 11 -31.93 -12.17 -26.35
N PHE A 12 -32.49 -11.16 -27.02
CA PHE A 12 -31.90 -9.81 -27.08
C PHE A 12 -32.07 -9.03 -25.76
N PHE A 13 -33.19 -9.22 -25.06
CA PHE A 13 -33.40 -8.58 -23.75
C PHE A 13 -32.54 -9.22 -22.63
N LEU A 14 -32.29 -10.54 -22.70
CA LEU A 14 -31.47 -11.23 -21.70
C LEU A 14 -29.98 -10.88 -21.83
N SER A 15 -29.47 -10.64 -23.05
CA SER A 15 -28.09 -10.20 -23.28
C SER A 15 -27.85 -8.72 -22.94
N ALA A 16 -28.89 -7.88 -22.99
CA ALA A 16 -28.77 -6.46 -22.67
C ALA A 16 -28.71 -6.20 -21.15
N TRP A 17 -29.28 -7.08 -20.32
CA TRP A 17 -29.26 -6.94 -18.86
C TRP A 17 -27.91 -7.32 -18.21
N MET A 18 -27.15 -8.24 -18.82
CA MET A 18 -25.79 -8.58 -18.35
C MET A 18 -24.74 -7.50 -18.68
N ALA A 19 -25.06 -6.52 -19.53
CA ALA A 19 -24.13 -5.48 -19.95
C ALA A 19 -24.18 -4.19 -19.10
N VAL A 20 -25.10 -4.07 -18.13
CA VAL A 20 -25.42 -2.77 -17.49
C VAL A 20 -25.25 -2.74 -15.97
N THR A 21 -24.81 -3.82 -15.32
CA THR A 21 -24.45 -3.76 -13.90
C THR A 21 -22.95 -3.93 -13.72
N PRO A 22 -22.14 -2.85 -13.68
CA PRO A 22 -20.86 -2.94 -13.03
C PRO A 22 -21.13 -3.36 -11.58
N LEU A 23 -20.70 -4.58 -11.23
CA LEU A 23 -20.59 -4.96 -9.84
C LEU A 23 -19.54 -4.01 -9.26
N ASN A 24 -19.99 -3.03 -8.47
CA ASN A 24 -19.09 -2.22 -7.68
C ASN A 24 -18.39 -3.17 -6.72
N GLY A 25 -17.14 -3.53 -7.04
CA GLY A 25 -16.26 -4.19 -6.09
C GLY A 25 -16.11 -3.25 -4.91
N ILE A 26 -16.66 -3.63 -3.76
CA ILE A 26 -16.29 -3.00 -2.50
C ILE A 26 -14.84 -3.42 -2.28
N ALA A 27 -13.90 -2.51 -2.51
CA ALA A 27 -12.53 -2.71 -2.08
C ALA A 27 -12.55 -2.69 -0.55
N GLU A 28 -12.27 -3.84 0.07
CA GLU A 28 -12.10 -3.94 1.51
C GLU A 28 -10.59 -3.88 1.80
N ASP A 29 -10.19 -3.28 2.93
CA ASP A 29 -8.79 -3.26 3.43
C ASP A 29 -8.18 -4.67 3.62
N ILE A 30 -8.98 -5.72 3.39
CA ILE A 30 -8.55 -7.11 3.42
C ILE A 30 -8.00 -7.60 2.07
N ASP A 31 -8.23 -6.90 0.95
CA ASP A 31 -7.87 -7.35 -0.40
C ASP A 31 -6.36 -7.52 -0.61
N ILE A 32 -5.56 -6.90 0.26
CA ILE A 32 -4.11 -7.09 0.34
C ILE A 32 -3.71 -8.39 1.08
N PHE A 33 -4.60 -8.93 1.93
CA PHE A 33 -4.36 -10.11 2.78
C PHE A 33 -5.10 -11.36 2.34
N VAL A 34 -6.12 -11.27 1.47
CA VAL A 34 -6.77 -12.47 0.91
C VAL A 34 -5.88 -13.06 -0.19
N GLY A 35 -4.98 -13.97 0.22
CA GLY A 35 -4.02 -14.68 -0.63
C GLY A 35 -4.61 -15.61 -1.70
N THR A 36 -5.87 -15.42 -2.10
CA THR A 36 -6.49 -16.20 -3.17
C THR A 36 -7.15 -15.27 -4.19
N THR A 37 -6.48 -15.07 -5.32
CA THR A 37 -7.22 -14.95 -6.58
C THR A 37 -6.46 -15.67 -7.68
N ALA A 38 -7.23 -16.50 -8.39
CA ALA A 38 -6.78 -17.52 -9.32
C ALA A 38 -5.85 -16.99 -10.41
N GLY A 39 -4.99 -17.90 -10.88
CA GLY A 39 -3.91 -17.62 -11.80
C GLY A 39 -4.34 -16.94 -13.10
N GLY A 40 -3.44 -16.09 -13.57
CA GLY A 40 -3.34 -15.69 -14.97
C GLY A 40 -3.94 -14.32 -15.25
N SER A 41 -3.12 -13.28 -15.16
CA SER A 41 -3.09 -12.23 -16.19
C SER A 41 -1.77 -11.45 -16.13
N SER A 42 -1.14 -11.34 -17.30
CA SER A 42 0.05 -10.56 -17.69
C SER A 42 0.39 -9.34 -16.81
N GLY A 43 1.53 -9.37 -16.11
CA GLY A 43 2.20 -8.17 -15.57
C GLY A 43 2.45 -8.18 -14.06
N ASN A 44 3.49 -7.45 -13.63
CA ASN A 44 3.78 -7.18 -12.21
C ASN A 44 2.72 -6.24 -11.62
N PRO A 45 2.26 -6.44 -10.36
CA PRO A 45 1.38 -5.49 -9.70
C PRO A 45 2.04 -4.10 -9.57
N ASN A 46 1.21 -3.07 -9.64
CA ASN A 46 1.61 -1.69 -9.38
C ASN A 46 1.18 -1.28 -7.97
N VAL A 47 2.11 -0.69 -7.22
CA VAL A 47 1.84 -0.09 -5.91
C VAL A 47 2.22 1.38 -5.98
N LEU A 48 1.25 2.27 -5.76
CA LEU A 48 1.50 3.68 -5.53
C LEU A 48 1.47 3.94 -4.03
N ILE A 49 2.63 4.32 -3.47
CA ILE A 49 2.67 4.88 -2.12
C ILE A 49 2.34 6.36 -2.24
N VAL A 50 1.36 6.80 -1.47
CA VAL A 50 0.97 8.20 -1.38
C VAL A 50 1.33 8.65 0.03
N LEU A 51 2.31 9.54 0.11
CA LEU A 51 2.93 9.93 1.37
C LEU A 51 2.53 11.37 1.70
N ASP A 52 1.78 11.54 2.78
CA ASP A 52 1.20 12.83 3.18
C ASP A 52 2.24 13.76 3.83
N ASN A 53 2.92 14.56 3.01
CA ASN A 53 3.93 15.53 3.43
C ASN A 53 3.38 16.78 4.16
N THR A 54 2.17 16.73 4.73
CA THR A 54 1.58 17.85 5.47
C THR A 54 2.11 17.96 6.92
N SER A 55 1.40 18.74 7.76
CA SER A 55 1.91 19.10 9.08
C SER A 55 1.74 18.01 10.11
N ASN A 56 2.89 17.49 10.51
CA ASN A 56 3.23 16.58 11.61
C ASN A 56 4.47 15.77 11.20
N TRP A 57 4.81 15.83 9.91
CA TRP A 57 5.97 15.23 9.27
C TRP A 57 7.29 15.50 9.99
N ALA A 58 7.48 16.74 10.45
CA ALA A 58 8.66 17.14 11.23
C ALA A 58 8.40 17.21 12.76
N ARG A 59 7.35 16.55 13.26
CA ARG A 59 7.13 16.42 14.70
C ARG A 59 7.75 15.14 15.23
N GLN A 60 8.23 15.22 16.47
CA GLN A 60 8.80 14.11 17.23
C GLN A 60 7.82 13.60 18.33
N SER A 61 6.57 14.09 18.34
CA SER A 61 5.57 13.79 19.38
C SER A 61 5.08 12.33 19.36
N GLN A 62 5.36 11.61 18.29
CA GLN A 62 4.97 10.22 18.07
C GLN A 62 5.95 9.23 18.72
N GLN A 63 7.05 9.73 19.30
CA GLN A 63 8.01 8.95 20.09
C GLN A 63 8.61 7.75 19.34
N TRP A 64 8.88 7.93 18.04
CA TRP A 64 9.54 6.90 17.23
C TRP A 64 10.89 6.50 17.83
N PRO A 65 11.27 5.21 17.76
CA PRO A 65 12.60 4.77 18.17
C PRO A 65 13.71 5.60 17.52
N GLY A 66 14.82 5.84 18.24
CA GLY A 66 15.94 6.64 17.72
C GLY A 66 15.71 8.16 17.75
N GLY A 67 14.54 8.63 18.22
CA GLY A 67 14.25 10.06 18.28
C GLY A 67 13.96 10.68 16.92
N GLU A 68 13.57 9.88 15.95
CA GLU A 68 13.20 10.34 14.62
C GLU A 68 11.86 11.11 14.62
N GLN A 69 11.71 12.00 13.64
CA GLN A 69 10.44 12.67 13.36
C GLN A 69 9.57 11.78 12.45
N GLN A 70 8.26 12.03 12.42
CA GLN A 70 7.29 11.23 11.67
C GLN A 70 7.74 10.89 10.23
N GLY A 71 8.08 11.90 9.42
CA GLY A 71 8.44 11.71 8.02
C GLY A 71 9.78 11.00 7.83
N GLN A 72 10.68 11.10 8.81
CA GLN A 72 11.92 10.32 8.81
C GLN A 72 11.61 8.83 8.99
N SER A 73 10.80 8.49 9.99
CA SER A 73 10.44 7.10 10.25
C SER A 73 9.57 6.50 9.14
N GLU A 74 8.69 7.29 8.51
CA GLU A 74 7.94 6.85 7.33
C GLU A 74 8.86 6.56 6.14
N ALA A 75 9.79 7.48 5.83
CA ALA A 75 10.75 7.28 4.74
C ALA A 75 11.67 6.07 4.98
N ASP A 76 12.13 5.86 6.21
CA ASP A 76 12.99 4.72 6.56
C ASP A 76 12.23 3.38 6.55
N ALA A 77 10.98 3.37 7.01
CA ALA A 77 10.12 2.21 6.93
C ALA A 77 9.86 1.80 5.48
N ILE A 78 9.53 2.75 4.60
CA ILE A 78 9.37 2.48 3.17
C ILE A 78 10.69 1.94 2.60
N LYS A 79 11.82 2.61 2.87
CA LYS A 79 13.14 2.20 2.37
C LYS A 79 13.51 0.77 2.78
N THR A 80 13.20 0.40 4.03
CA THR A 80 13.39 -0.95 4.56
C THR A 80 12.59 -1.98 3.76
N VAL A 81 11.32 -1.71 3.48
CA VAL A 81 10.48 -2.61 2.66
C VAL A 81 11.00 -2.69 1.22
N ILE A 82 11.28 -1.55 0.58
CA ILE A 82 11.78 -1.49 -0.81
C ILE A 82 13.04 -2.34 -0.99
N ALA A 83 13.96 -2.37 -0.01
CA ALA A 83 15.17 -3.17 -0.08
C ALA A 83 14.91 -4.67 -0.29
N THR A 84 13.79 -5.18 0.24
CA THR A 84 13.38 -6.59 0.16
C THR A 84 12.69 -6.98 -1.14
N LEU A 85 12.22 -5.99 -1.91
CA LEU A 85 11.47 -6.22 -3.15
C LEU A 85 12.39 -6.59 -4.32
N ASP A 86 11.80 -7.10 -5.39
CA ASP A 86 12.48 -7.39 -6.65
C ASP A 86 11.64 -6.90 -7.84
N ASP A 87 12.09 -7.21 -9.05
CA ASP A 87 11.46 -6.75 -10.28
C ASP A 87 10.10 -7.41 -10.57
N ARG A 88 9.52 -8.19 -9.65
CA ARG A 88 8.16 -8.74 -9.75
C ARG A 88 7.09 -7.78 -9.23
N ILE A 89 7.46 -6.63 -8.69
CA ILE A 89 6.55 -5.59 -8.22
C ILE A 89 7.00 -4.23 -8.74
N ASN A 90 6.04 -3.41 -9.16
CA ASN A 90 6.30 -2.04 -9.55
C ASN A 90 5.89 -1.10 -8.43
N VAL A 91 6.75 -0.14 -8.08
CA VAL A 91 6.47 0.81 -6.99
C VAL A 91 6.68 2.25 -7.45
N GLY A 92 5.78 3.13 -7.03
CA GLY A 92 5.85 4.58 -7.22
C GLY A 92 5.60 5.34 -5.92
N LEU A 93 5.91 6.62 -5.92
CA LEU A 93 5.73 7.55 -4.80
C LEU A 93 5.05 8.83 -5.30
N MET A 94 4.01 9.27 -4.59
CA MET A 94 3.31 10.54 -4.80
C MET A 94 3.19 11.30 -3.48
N GLU A 95 3.32 12.62 -3.54
CA GLU A 95 3.24 13.53 -2.39
C GLU A 95 2.41 14.77 -2.78
N PHE A 96 2.03 15.63 -1.82
CA PHE A 96 1.43 16.93 -2.17
C PHE A 96 2.46 17.86 -2.80
N VAL A 97 2.01 18.67 -3.74
CA VAL A 97 2.78 19.78 -4.31
C VAL A 97 3.26 20.78 -3.24
N THR A 98 4.47 21.32 -3.39
CA THR A 98 5.11 22.20 -2.38
C THR A 98 5.48 23.60 -2.90
N SER A 99 5.73 23.78 -4.19
CA SER A 99 6.17 25.04 -4.83
C SER A 99 5.02 26.00 -5.19
N GLY A 100 3.91 25.93 -4.46
CA GLY A 100 2.67 26.66 -4.75
C GLY A 100 2.17 27.53 -3.59
N ASN A 101 0.93 28.00 -3.70
CA ASN A 101 0.25 28.70 -2.62
C ASN A 101 -0.65 27.74 -1.81
N ALA A 102 -1.38 28.28 -0.83
CA ALA A 102 -2.27 27.49 0.03
C ALA A 102 -3.36 26.74 -0.75
N ASN A 103 -3.75 27.22 -1.94
CA ASN A 103 -4.78 26.60 -2.79
C ASN A 103 -4.22 25.53 -3.73
N ASN A 104 -2.89 25.33 -3.78
CA ASN A 104 -2.28 24.25 -4.54
C ASN A 104 -2.18 23.00 -3.66
N ASN A 105 -3.16 22.11 -3.76
CA ASN A 105 -3.36 20.93 -2.93
C ASN A 105 -3.52 19.63 -3.75
N GLY A 106 -3.05 19.65 -5.01
CA GLY A 106 -2.91 18.46 -5.82
C GLY A 106 -1.69 17.61 -5.43
N GLY A 107 -1.59 16.44 -6.07
CA GLY A 107 -0.45 15.54 -5.95
C GLY A 107 0.56 15.72 -7.08
N PHE A 108 1.81 15.36 -6.81
CA PHE A 108 2.85 15.20 -7.82
C PHE A 108 3.55 13.85 -7.68
N VAL A 109 3.96 13.27 -8.81
CA VAL A 109 4.78 12.06 -8.87
C VAL A 109 6.20 12.40 -8.40
N ARG A 110 6.56 11.91 -7.22
CA ARG A 110 7.90 11.99 -6.65
C ARG A 110 8.83 10.90 -7.18
N TYR A 111 8.26 9.74 -7.51
CA TYR A 111 8.93 8.65 -8.20
C TYR A 111 7.90 7.89 -9.04
N ALA A 112 8.11 7.78 -10.35
CA ALA A 112 7.17 7.09 -11.23
C ALA A 112 7.12 5.59 -10.95
N ILE A 113 5.95 4.96 -11.10
CA ILE A 113 5.79 3.51 -10.91
C ILE A 113 6.70 2.76 -11.88
N ARG A 114 7.64 1.98 -11.33
CA ARG A 114 8.64 1.20 -12.08
C ARG A 114 8.93 -0.14 -11.39
N PRO A 115 9.35 -1.19 -12.13
CA PRO A 115 9.76 -2.47 -11.52
C PRO A 115 10.91 -2.28 -10.53
N MET A 116 10.85 -2.92 -9.36
CA MET A 116 11.88 -2.82 -8.30
C MET A 116 13.12 -3.67 -8.58
N ASN A 117 13.66 -3.53 -9.81
CA ASN A 117 15.01 -4.01 -10.14
C ASN A 117 16.08 -3.22 -9.36
N ALA A 118 17.33 -3.70 -9.41
CA ALA A 118 18.43 -3.13 -8.62
C ALA A 118 18.63 -1.62 -8.84
N SER A 119 18.54 -1.14 -10.09
CA SER A 119 18.70 0.28 -10.41
C SER A 119 17.57 1.12 -9.83
N ASN A 120 16.33 0.67 -10.02
CA ASN A 120 15.14 1.40 -9.59
C ASN A 120 15.03 1.46 -8.06
N LYS A 121 15.36 0.35 -7.37
CA LYS A 121 15.47 0.33 -5.90
C LYS A 121 16.49 1.33 -5.38
N SER A 122 17.66 1.40 -6.03
CA SER A 122 18.69 2.38 -5.67
C SER A 122 18.17 3.81 -5.80
N THR A 123 17.56 4.16 -6.94
CA THR A 123 17.00 5.50 -7.16
C THR A 123 15.90 5.84 -6.17
N LEU A 124 14.93 4.95 -5.94
CA LEU A 124 13.86 5.19 -4.97
C LEU A 124 14.41 5.32 -3.55
N SER A 125 15.40 4.50 -3.18
CA SER A 125 16.10 4.60 -1.89
C SER A 125 16.83 5.94 -1.72
N THR A 126 17.44 6.46 -2.79
CA THR A 126 18.01 7.81 -2.80
C THR A 126 16.93 8.88 -2.61
N THR A 127 15.81 8.80 -3.33
CA THR A 127 14.68 9.71 -3.17
C THR A 127 14.17 9.73 -1.72
N LEU A 128 13.97 8.57 -1.11
CA LEU A 128 13.56 8.44 0.30
C LEU A 128 14.61 8.98 1.26
N THR A 129 15.90 8.85 0.93
CA THR A 129 16.99 9.43 1.72
C THR A 129 17.00 10.96 1.64
N THR A 130 16.70 11.55 0.48
CA THR A 130 16.49 13.00 0.34
C THR A 130 15.33 13.46 1.23
N ILE A 131 14.17 12.80 1.12
CA ILE A 131 13.01 13.10 1.97
C ILE A 131 13.40 13.03 3.46
N TYR A 132 14.03 11.94 3.88
CA TYR A 132 14.48 11.74 5.27
C TYR A 132 15.36 12.88 5.79
N ASN A 133 16.31 13.35 4.97
CA ASN A 133 17.22 14.43 5.37
C ASN A 133 16.55 15.80 5.36
N ASP A 134 15.61 16.01 4.45
CA ASP A 134 15.04 17.32 4.13
C ASP A 134 13.59 17.49 4.59
N ILE A 135 13.10 16.67 5.54
CA ILE A 135 11.72 16.72 6.08
C ILE A 135 11.28 18.11 6.63
N ASN A 136 12.22 19.00 6.91
CA ASN A 136 11.98 20.37 7.37
C ASN A 136 12.03 21.41 6.24
N SER A 137 12.49 21.03 5.06
CA SER A 137 12.58 21.90 3.90
C SER A 137 11.18 22.30 3.42
N PRO A 138 10.97 23.58 3.04
CA PRO A 138 9.74 23.98 2.37
C PRO A 138 9.54 23.29 1.01
N ASP A 139 10.60 22.72 0.43
CA ASP A 139 10.51 21.97 -0.81
C ASP A 139 9.89 20.57 -0.59
N GLU A 140 10.02 20.01 0.60
CA GLU A 140 9.46 18.70 0.97
C GLU A 140 8.13 18.82 1.71
N LYS A 141 7.93 19.92 2.45
CA LYS A 141 6.85 20.02 3.45
C LYS A 141 5.67 20.85 2.97
N ARG A 142 4.47 20.30 3.15
CA ARG A 142 3.17 20.95 2.92
C ARG A 142 2.55 21.49 4.21
N ASN A 143 1.71 22.52 4.06
CA ASN A 143 1.00 23.13 5.17
C ASN A 143 -0.03 22.17 5.81
N SER A 144 -0.31 22.40 7.09
CA SER A 144 -1.34 21.69 7.84
C SER A 144 -2.72 21.88 7.22
N ASN A 145 -3.65 21.00 7.56
CA ASN A 145 -5.06 21.19 7.22
C ASN A 145 -5.26 21.30 5.70
N THR A 146 -4.43 20.61 4.91
CA THR A 146 -4.55 20.55 3.45
C THR A 146 -5.67 19.53 3.11
N PRO A 147 -6.66 19.89 2.27
CA PRO A 147 -7.70 18.95 1.83
C PRO A 147 -7.12 17.81 0.99
N TYR A 148 -7.72 16.61 1.08
CA TYR A 148 -7.23 15.41 0.40
C TYR A 148 -7.85 15.17 -0.98
N GLY A 149 -8.92 15.88 -1.32
CA GLY A 149 -9.71 15.63 -2.52
C GLY A 149 -8.92 15.84 -3.82
N ASN A 150 -8.11 16.89 -3.93
CA ASN A 150 -7.27 17.11 -5.13
C ASN A 150 -6.11 16.11 -5.22
N LEU A 151 -5.52 15.71 -4.09
CA LEU A 151 -4.55 14.61 -4.06
C LEU A 151 -5.18 13.29 -4.51
N THR A 152 -6.37 12.97 -4.02
CA THR A 152 -7.11 11.75 -4.38
C THR A 152 -7.54 11.76 -5.86
N ALA A 153 -7.96 12.92 -6.36
CA ALA A 153 -8.20 13.11 -7.79
C ALA A 153 -6.91 12.87 -8.60
N ASP A 154 -5.75 13.33 -8.12
CA ASP A 154 -4.48 13.13 -8.82
C ASP A 154 -3.95 11.71 -8.77
N ILE A 155 -4.24 10.95 -7.71
CA ILE A 155 -4.02 9.51 -7.68
C ILE A 155 -4.79 8.85 -8.84
N TYR A 156 -6.09 9.13 -8.95
CA TYR A 156 -6.92 8.62 -10.05
C TYR A 156 -6.39 9.09 -11.42
N ASN A 157 -6.09 10.37 -11.57
CA ASN A 157 -5.60 10.94 -12.82
C ASN A 157 -4.25 10.36 -13.23
N TYR A 158 -3.38 10.01 -12.28
CA TYR A 158 -2.11 9.35 -12.56
C TYR A 158 -2.31 7.98 -13.20
N PHE A 159 -3.17 7.14 -12.63
CA PHE A 159 -3.53 5.85 -13.22
C PHE A 159 -4.30 6.00 -14.54
N ALA A 160 -5.16 7.01 -14.67
CA ALA A 160 -5.89 7.28 -15.91
C ALA A 160 -5.03 7.90 -17.02
N GLY A 161 -3.84 8.40 -16.72
CA GLY A 161 -3.03 9.19 -17.66
C GLY A 161 -3.69 10.53 -18.04
N ALA A 162 -4.45 11.09 -17.11
CA ALA A 162 -5.22 12.32 -17.30
C ALA A 162 -4.43 13.55 -16.86
N ASN A 163 -5.05 14.71 -17.02
CA ASN A 163 -4.48 15.97 -16.54
C ASN A 163 -4.40 15.98 -15.01
N GLN A 164 -3.32 16.55 -14.48
CA GLN A 164 -3.23 16.87 -13.06
C GLN A 164 -4.33 17.88 -12.71
N SER A 165 -4.98 17.71 -11.56
CA SER A 165 -6.20 18.39 -11.10
C SER A 165 -6.10 19.92 -11.11
N GLN A 166 -4.88 20.45 -11.05
CA GLN A 166 -4.54 21.87 -11.01
C GLN A 166 -3.53 22.27 -12.09
N GLY A 167 -3.42 21.49 -13.17
CA GLY A 167 -2.57 21.79 -14.33
C GLY A 167 -1.07 21.82 -14.03
N GLY A 168 -0.62 21.07 -13.01
CA GLY A 168 0.78 21.00 -12.57
C GLY A 168 1.17 22.12 -11.59
N ALA A 169 0.24 23.02 -11.22
CA ALA A 169 0.52 24.13 -10.34
C ALA A 169 1.05 23.66 -8.96
N GLY A 170 2.16 24.28 -8.52
CA GLY A 170 2.84 23.94 -7.27
C GLY A 170 3.83 22.77 -7.36
N THR A 171 3.92 22.07 -8.50
CA THR A 171 4.92 21.00 -8.66
C THR A 171 6.32 21.57 -8.70
N LEU A 172 7.20 21.11 -7.81
CA LEU A 172 8.61 21.52 -7.81
C LEU A 172 9.44 20.67 -8.78
N ALA A 173 9.94 21.29 -9.84
CA ALA A 173 10.64 20.60 -10.92
C ALA A 173 11.95 19.90 -10.50
N SER A 174 12.65 20.40 -9.47
CA SER A 174 13.91 19.81 -8.98
C SER A 174 13.72 18.46 -8.29
N ILE A 175 12.47 18.14 -7.97
CA ILE A 175 12.09 17.11 -7.00
C ILE A 175 11.07 16.13 -7.60
N ALA A 176 10.27 16.57 -8.57
CA ALA A 176 9.36 15.71 -9.33
C ALA A 176 10.11 14.75 -10.27
N ASP A 177 9.59 13.53 -10.41
CA ASP A 177 10.11 12.59 -11.40
C ASP A 177 9.48 12.85 -12.78
N PRO A 178 10.24 13.37 -13.76
CA PRO A 178 9.68 13.74 -15.07
C PRO A 178 9.13 12.53 -15.83
N ALA A 179 9.54 11.31 -15.51
CA ALA A 179 8.99 10.12 -16.16
C ALA A 179 7.52 9.84 -15.78
N GLY A 180 7.02 10.50 -14.71
CA GLY A 180 5.62 10.43 -14.30
C GLY A 180 4.67 11.24 -15.19
N TYR A 181 5.17 11.94 -16.21
CA TYR A 181 4.40 12.92 -16.96
C TYR A 181 4.62 12.84 -18.48
N THR A 182 3.62 13.28 -19.24
CA THR A 182 3.67 13.42 -20.70
C THR A 182 3.80 14.88 -21.14
N SER A 183 3.40 15.82 -20.27
CA SER A 183 3.62 17.26 -20.42
C SER A 183 4.31 17.80 -19.15
N ASN A 184 4.69 19.07 -19.13
CA ASN A 184 5.40 19.67 -17.99
C ASN A 184 4.53 19.71 -16.71
N TYR A 185 4.44 18.58 -16.01
CA TYR A 185 3.65 18.30 -14.80
C TYR A 185 2.12 18.44 -14.94
N GLY A 186 1.62 18.95 -16.08
CA GLY A 186 0.19 19.17 -16.32
C GLY A 186 -0.59 17.91 -16.71
N THR A 187 0.09 16.88 -17.22
CA THR A 187 -0.54 15.63 -17.66
C THR A 187 0.29 14.45 -17.22
N PHE A 188 -0.34 13.53 -16.50
CA PHE A 188 0.30 12.33 -16.01
C PHE A 188 0.56 11.33 -17.15
N LYS A 189 1.66 10.60 -17.02
CA LYS A 189 1.93 9.42 -17.82
C LYS A 189 1.44 8.20 -17.06
N SER A 190 0.36 7.60 -17.55
CA SER A 190 -0.20 6.41 -16.92
C SER A 190 0.83 5.28 -16.82
N PRO A 191 0.94 4.62 -15.66
CA PRO A 191 1.66 3.35 -15.52
C PRO A 191 0.85 2.16 -16.04
N LEU A 192 -0.41 2.37 -16.40
CA LEU A 192 -1.29 1.39 -17.01
C LEU A 192 -1.05 1.30 -18.52
N SER A 193 -1.25 0.12 -19.07
CA SER A 193 -1.06 -0.21 -20.47
C SER A 193 -1.88 -1.46 -20.78
N CYS A 194 -2.23 -1.73 -22.03
CA CYS A 194 -3.00 -2.94 -22.35
C CYS A 194 -2.30 -4.25 -21.92
N ALA A 195 -0.99 -4.23 -21.64
CA ALA A 195 -0.22 -5.35 -21.09
C ALA A 195 -0.17 -5.39 -19.55
N THR A 196 -0.49 -4.28 -18.87
CA THR A 196 -0.53 -4.09 -17.40
C THR A 196 -1.92 -3.73 -16.85
N ASP A 197 -2.93 -3.57 -17.71
CA ASP A 197 -4.32 -3.26 -17.32
C ASP A 197 -4.98 -4.43 -16.58
N CYS A 198 -4.42 -5.63 -16.73
CA CYS A 198 -4.81 -6.80 -15.95
C CYS A 198 -3.94 -7.01 -14.70
N ALA A 199 -2.91 -6.17 -14.49
CA ALA A 199 -2.14 -6.18 -13.27
C ALA A 199 -2.93 -5.48 -12.15
N LYS A 200 -2.84 -6.01 -10.93
CA LYS A 200 -3.48 -5.38 -9.76
C LYS A 200 -2.81 -4.02 -9.48
N ASN A 201 -3.61 -3.01 -9.21
CA ASN A 201 -3.15 -1.68 -8.84
C ASN A 201 -3.56 -1.42 -7.40
N PHE A 202 -2.58 -1.11 -6.55
CA PHE A 202 -2.78 -0.82 -5.14
C PHE A 202 -2.36 0.62 -4.84
N VAL A 203 -3.12 1.29 -4.00
CA VAL A 203 -2.76 2.59 -3.44
C VAL A 203 -2.57 2.41 -1.94
N ILE A 204 -1.39 2.72 -1.44
CA ILE A 204 -1.10 2.75 0.00
C ILE A 204 -1.03 4.23 0.39
N PHE A 205 -2.05 4.72 1.08
CA PHE A 205 -2.06 6.09 1.57
C PHE A 205 -1.56 6.15 3.02
N ILE A 206 -0.43 6.81 3.23
CA ILE A 206 0.16 7.06 4.55
C ILE A 206 -0.24 8.48 4.92
N SER A 207 -1.34 8.60 5.68
CA SER A 207 -1.89 9.88 6.11
C SER A 207 -1.11 10.47 7.28
N ASN A 208 -0.95 11.79 7.30
CA ASN A 208 -0.26 12.50 8.37
C ASN A 208 -0.97 13.82 8.73
N PRO A 209 -2.29 13.79 8.98
CA PRO A 209 -2.98 15.01 9.37
C PRO A 209 -2.55 15.46 10.77
N ASN A 210 -2.77 16.74 11.06
CA ASN A 210 -2.66 17.24 12.43
C ASN A 210 -3.91 16.87 13.26
N ALA A 211 -3.96 17.30 14.53
CA ALA A 211 -5.11 17.05 15.41
C ALA A 211 -6.43 17.63 14.90
N SER A 212 -6.40 18.53 13.92
CA SER A 212 -7.59 19.09 13.28
C SER A 212 -8.05 18.29 12.05
N GLY A 213 -7.30 17.28 11.64
CA GLY A 213 -7.57 16.51 10.43
C GLY A 213 -7.13 17.24 9.14
N PRO A 214 -7.42 16.65 7.97
CA PRO A 214 -7.45 17.40 6.72
C PRO A 214 -8.62 18.39 6.73
N ALA A 215 -8.49 19.48 5.97
CA ALA A 215 -9.63 20.36 5.72
C ALA A 215 -10.68 19.68 4.84
N SER A 216 -11.91 20.18 4.87
CA SER A 216 -12.96 19.77 3.94
C SER A 216 -12.56 20.08 2.49
N ASP A 217 -12.89 19.16 1.59
CA ASP A 217 -12.73 19.37 0.16
C ASP A 217 -13.68 20.44 -0.35
N ASP A 218 -13.24 21.17 -1.38
CA ASP A 218 -14.11 22.15 -2.02
C ASP A 218 -15.20 21.49 -2.88
N THR A 219 -16.24 22.25 -3.16
CA THR A 219 -17.43 21.75 -3.89
C THR A 219 -17.10 21.33 -5.33
N THR A 220 -16.11 21.97 -5.96
CA THR A 220 -15.71 21.67 -7.35
C THR A 220 -15.01 20.32 -7.40
N ASN A 221 -14.05 20.08 -6.50
CA ASN A 221 -13.37 18.81 -6.38
C ASN A 221 -14.35 17.68 -6.02
N THR A 222 -15.22 17.91 -5.04
CA THR A 222 -16.23 16.92 -4.63
C THR A 222 -17.12 16.52 -5.80
N ALA A 223 -17.60 17.50 -6.58
CA ALA A 223 -18.42 17.23 -7.76
C ALA A 223 -17.66 16.44 -8.84
N ALA A 224 -16.38 16.75 -9.06
CA ALA A 224 -15.54 16.04 -10.03
C ALA A 224 -15.31 14.57 -9.62
N LEU A 225 -15.04 14.31 -8.34
CA LEU A 225 -14.87 12.94 -7.83
C LEU A 225 -16.18 12.13 -7.90
N LEU A 226 -17.33 12.74 -7.57
CA LEU A 226 -18.63 12.10 -7.74
C LEU A 226 -18.93 11.77 -9.21
N ALA A 227 -18.58 12.68 -10.13
CA ALA A 227 -18.73 12.45 -11.57
C ALA A 227 -17.82 11.32 -12.09
N ALA A 228 -16.67 11.09 -11.45
CA ALA A 228 -15.78 9.96 -11.72
C ALA A 228 -16.26 8.62 -11.11
N GLY A 229 -17.43 8.60 -10.46
CA GLY A 229 -18.00 7.42 -9.81
C GLY A 229 -17.65 7.28 -8.32
N GLY A 230 -17.06 8.31 -7.72
CA GLY A 230 -16.80 8.37 -6.29
C GLY A 230 -18.08 8.35 -5.45
N ASN A 231 -17.94 8.01 -4.18
CA ASN A 231 -19.04 7.96 -3.23
C ASN A 231 -18.65 8.69 -1.94
N ALA A 232 -19.45 9.68 -1.54
CA ALA A 232 -19.25 10.44 -0.31
C ALA A 232 -19.75 9.71 0.95
N THR A 233 -20.30 8.50 0.79
CA THR A 233 -20.65 7.64 1.93
C THR A 233 -19.39 7.31 2.70
N GLN A 234 -19.39 7.60 4.00
CA GLN A 234 -18.29 7.26 4.88
C GLN A 234 -17.96 5.76 4.75
N LEU A 235 -16.67 5.46 4.52
CA LEU A 235 -16.21 4.08 4.55
C LEU A 235 -16.52 3.49 5.93
N GLY A 236 -17.28 2.41 5.96
CA GLY A 236 -17.51 1.68 7.19
C GLY A 236 -16.18 1.13 7.69
N LEU A 237 -15.87 1.36 8.97
CA LEU A 237 -14.80 0.62 9.61
C LEU A 237 -15.26 -0.85 9.71
N PRO A 238 -14.49 -1.83 9.20
CA PRO A 238 -14.82 -3.23 9.40
C PRO A 238 -14.98 -3.49 10.91
N ASN A 239 -16.02 -4.23 11.30
CA ASN A 239 -16.08 -4.75 12.66
C ASN A 239 -14.95 -5.76 12.82
N PHE A 240 -13.86 -5.36 13.47
CA PHE A 240 -12.76 -6.26 13.77
C PHE A 240 -13.16 -7.20 14.91
N SER A 241 -13.26 -8.49 14.62
CA SER A 241 -13.26 -9.54 15.65
C SER A 241 -11.84 -10.10 15.78
N SER A 242 -11.17 -9.78 16.88
CA SER A 242 -9.89 -10.41 17.19
C SER A 242 -10.12 -11.87 17.56
N THR A 243 -9.59 -12.78 16.72
CA THR A 243 -9.63 -14.22 17.00
C THR A 243 -8.24 -14.66 17.40
N THR A 244 -8.04 -14.96 18.68
CA THR A 244 -6.81 -15.59 19.15
C THR A 244 -6.89 -17.09 18.87
N THR A 245 -6.30 -17.52 17.75
CA THR A 245 -6.08 -18.95 17.49
C THR A 245 -4.74 -19.40 18.07
N LEU A 246 -4.78 -20.31 19.05
CA LEU A 246 -3.62 -21.10 19.41
C LEU A 246 -3.31 -22.04 18.23
N GLN A 247 -2.16 -21.87 17.58
CA GLN A 247 -1.62 -22.82 16.60
C GLN A 247 -0.59 -23.71 17.31
N PRO A 248 -0.99 -24.86 17.88
CA PRO A 248 -0.03 -25.79 18.44
C PRO A 248 0.75 -26.46 17.28
N THR A 249 2.02 -26.10 17.13
CA THR A 249 2.93 -26.85 16.25
C THR A 249 3.46 -28.05 17.02
N SER A 250 3.14 -29.26 16.56
CA SER A 250 3.72 -30.48 17.15
C SER A 250 5.16 -30.65 16.68
N LEU A 251 6.12 -30.41 17.57
CA LEU A 251 7.54 -30.50 17.27
C LEU A 251 8.11 -31.93 17.39
N GLY A 252 7.29 -32.93 17.70
CA GLY A 252 7.71 -34.31 17.93
C GLY A 252 8.61 -34.48 19.16
N ASN A 253 9.15 -35.69 19.35
CA ASN A 253 10.13 -35.99 20.38
C ASN A 253 11.50 -36.25 19.75
N THR A 254 12.51 -35.51 20.19
CA THR A 254 13.89 -35.71 19.72
C THR A 254 14.55 -36.83 20.53
N TYR A 255 14.64 -38.04 19.97
CA TYR A 255 15.28 -39.19 20.65
C TYR A 255 16.77 -38.95 20.98
N GLN A 256 17.42 -38.01 20.29
CA GLN A 256 18.77 -37.57 20.59
C GLN A 256 18.86 -36.80 21.92
N CYS A 257 17.77 -36.14 22.33
CA CYS A 257 17.68 -35.38 23.59
C CYS A 257 17.07 -36.21 24.72
N TYR A 258 16.14 -37.12 24.40
CA TYR A 258 15.40 -37.88 25.39
C TYR A 258 15.30 -39.36 25.00
N GLY A 259 15.74 -40.25 25.88
CA GLY A 259 15.68 -41.70 25.65
C GLY A 259 14.26 -42.27 25.55
N SER A 260 13.23 -41.52 25.94
CA SER A 260 11.81 -41.85 25.77
C SER A 260 10.92 -40.61 25.91
N LEU A 261 9.65 -40.72 25.46
CA LEU A 261 8.62 -39.70 25.70
C LEU A 261 8.38 -39.46 27.20
N GLY A 262 8.47 -40.50 28.03
CA GLY A 262 8.30 -40.38 29.49
C GLY A 262 9.42 -39.57 30.16
N ALA A 263 10.67 -39.75 29.72
CA ALA A 263 11.81 -38.96 30.20
C ALA A 263 11.68 -37.48 29.81
N CYS A 264 11.23 -37.22 28.59
CA CYS A 264 10.94 -35.89 28.05
C CYS A 264 9.85 -35.15 28.86
N ASN A 265 8.71 -35.79 29.11
CA ASN A 265 7.62 -35.19 29.89
C ASN A 265 8.00 -34.90 31.35
N THR A 266 8.87 -35.72 31.94
CA THR A 266 9.37 -35.51 33.31
C THR A 266 10.26 -34.27 33.41
N ALA A 267 11.11 -34.01 32.41
CA ALA A 267 11.97 -32.84 32.36
C ALA A 267 11.18 -31.52 32.17
N LEU A 268 10.10 -31.55 31.37
CA LEU A 268 9.20 -30.41 31.17
C LEU A 268 8.39 -30.06 32.41
N ALA A 269 7.87 -31.07 33.12
CA ALA A 269 6.99 -30.86 34.29
C ALA A 269 7.67 -30.08 35.43
N THR A 270 9.00 -30.05 35.47
CA THR A 270 9.78 -29.37 36.51
C THR A 270 10.27 -27.97 36.12
N SER A 271 9.98 -27.46 34.91
CA SER A 271 10.52 -26.17 34.47
C SER A 271 9.45 -25.26 33.86
N SER A 272 9.22 -24.12 34.52
CA SER A 272 8.33 -23.04 34.06
C SER A 272 8.92 -22.21 32.90
N SER A 273 10.16 -22.50 32.50
CA SER A 273 10.85 -21.93 31.35
C SER A 273 11.97 -22.90 30.94
N VAL A 274 11.70 -23.78 29.98
CA VAL A 274 12.69 -24.77 29.55
C VAL A 274 13.66 -24.09 28.61
N ASP A 275 14.87 -23.80 29.09
CA ASP A 275 15.98 -23.49 28.19
C ASP A 275 16.47 -24.80 27.57
N TYR A 276 15.98 -25.08 26.36
CA TYR A 276 16.32 -26.29 25.61
C TYR A 276 17.81 -26.38 25.25
N SER A 277 18.58 -25.31 25.41
CA SER A 277 20.04 -25.31 25.18
C SER A 277 20.83 -25.91 26.36
N ALA A 278 20.24 -25.99 27.55
CA ALA A 278 20.94 -26.40 28.77
C ALA A 278 20.95 -27.93 29.01
N LEU A 279 20.21 -28.72 28.23
CA LEU A 279 19.96 -30.15 28.49
C LEU A 279 20.99 -31.11 27.85
N GLY A 280 22.26 -30.71 27.74
CA GLY A 280 23.36 -31.63 27.39
C GLY A 280 23.45 -32.05 25.93
N CYS A 281 22.76 -31.38 25.01
CA CYS A 281 22.77 -31.68 23.58
C CYS A 281 23.71 -30.77 22.78
N SER A 282 24.92 -30.52 23.30
CA SER A 282 25.90 -29.58 22.69
C SER A 282 26.33 -29.96 21.26
N ALA A 283 26.06 -31.18 20.81
CA ALA A 283 26.33 -31.66 19.45
C ALA A 283 25.12 -31.65 18.51
N TYR A 284 23.90 -31.33 18.99
CA TYR A 284 22.68 -31.35 18.20
C TYR A 284 22.20 -29.92 17.90
N SER A 285 22.43 -29.46 16.67
CA SER A 285 22.09 -28.10 16.23
C SER A 285 20.59 -27.86 15.99
N GLY A 286 19.77 -28.91 16.02
CA GLY A 286 18.32 -28.83 15.73
C GLY A 286 17.44 -28.40 16.90
N GLY A 287 17.99 -28.27 18.10
CA GLY A 287 17.24 -27.97 19.33
C GLY A 287 16.40 -29.15 19.85
N CYS A 288 16.19 -29.22 21.16
CA CYS A 288 15.39 -30.29 21.76
C CYS A 288 13.90 -29.95 21.76
N ALA A 289 13.04 -30.90 21.39
CA ALA A 289 11.59 -30.74 21.40
C ALA A 289 10.91 -31.84 22.23
N CYS A 290 9.82 -31.46 22.88
CA CYS A 290 8.95 -32.33 23.66
C CYS A 290 7.48 -31.97 23.40
N ASN A 291 6.68 -32.90 22.90
CA ASN A 291 5.22 -32.76 22.90
C ASN A 291 4.52 -34.11 23.08
N THR A 292 3.39 -34.09 23.78
CA THR A 292 2.38 -35.14 23.80
C THR A 292 1.55 -35.05 22.52
N SER A 293 1.43 -36.17 21.80
CA SER A 293 0.24 -36.39 20.97
C SER A 293 -1.02 -36.32 21.81
#